data_AF-A0A4U9D6I2-F1
#
_entry.id   AF-A0A4U9D6I2-F1
#
_cell.length_a   1.000
_cell.length_b   1.000
_cell.length_c   1.000
_cell.angle_alpha   90.00
_cell.angle_beta   90.00
_cell.angle_gamma   90.00
#
_symmetry.space_group_name_H-M   'P 1'
#
loop_
_entity.id
_entity.type
_entity.pdbx_description
1 polymer ?
#
loop_
_entity_poly.entity_id
_entity_poly.type
_entity_poly.pdbx_seq_one_letter_code
_entity_poly.pdbx_strand_id
1 'polypeptide(L)'
;MNLLTAITELISIFLFTTLFIFVARKAAKKVGLVDKPNYRKRHQGLVPLVGGISVYAGICFTFAIADYYIPHASLYLACAGILVLVGALDDRFDISVKIRAVMQAAIAVVMMMAGNLHLSSLGFIFGSWELVLGPFGFFLTLFAVWAAN
;
A
#
# COMPACT_ATOMS: atom_id res chain seq x y z
N MET A 1 2.99 -14.54 -21.33
CA MET A 1 1.71 -13.86 -21.02
C MET A 1 1.15 -13.34 -22.33
N ASN A 2 -0.06 -13.75 -22.71
CA ASN A 2 -0.67 -13.27 -23.94
C ASN A 2 -1.32 -11.90 -23.67
N LEU A 3 -1.30 -11.00 -24.65
CA LEU A 3 -1.89 -9.67 -24.49
C LEU A 3 -3.37 -9.74 -24.02
N LEU A 4 -4.10 -10.73 -24.52
CA LEU A 4 -5.49 -10.96 -24.13
C LEU A 4 -5.66 -11.31 -22.65
N THR A 5 -4.78 -12.15 -22.08
CA THR A 5 -4.87 -12.55 -20.67
C THR A 5 -4.56 -11.36 -19.75
N ALA A 6 -3.55 -10.55 -20.11
CA ALA A 6 -3.21 -9.34 -19.39
C ALA A 6 -4.38 -8.32 -19.38
N ILE A 7 -5.04 -8.12 -20.52
CA ILE A 7 -6.20 -7.24 -20.62
C ILE A 7 -7.37 -7.76 -19.77
N THR A 8 -7.64 -9.08 -19.81
CA THR A 8 -8.72 -9.67 -19.01
C THR A 8 -8.47 -9.56 -17.51
N GLU A 9 -7.22 -9.72 -17.07
CA GLU A 9 -6.83 -9.53 -15.67
C GLU A 9 -7.04 -8.07 -15.25
N LEU A 10 -6.52 -7.11 -16.00
CA LEU A 10 -6.67 -5.68 -15.69
C LEU A 10 -8.14 -5.24 -15.60
N ILE A 11 -8.98 -5.68 -16.55
CA ILE A 11 -10.41 -5.37 -16.54
C ILE A 11 -11.09 -6.01 -15.32
N SER A 12 -10.75 -7.26 -15.00
CA SER A 12 -11.31 -7.97 -13.84
C SER A 12 -10.96 -7.27 -12.53
N ILE A 13 -9.71 -6.83 -12.36
CA ILE A 13 -9.24 -6.10 -11.18
C ILE A 13 -9.94 -4.75 -11.06
N PHE A 14 -10.06 -4.02 -12.18
CA PHE A 14 -10.74 -2.73 -12.20
C PHE A 14 -12.22 -2.87 -11.80
N LEU A 15 -12.94 -3.83 -12.38
CA LEU A 15 -14.34 -4.08 -12.08
C LEU A 15 -14.53 -4.54 -10.63
N PHE A 16 -13.69 -5.46 -10.16
CA PHE A 16 -13.73 -5.95 -8.78
C PHE A 16 -13.49 -4.82 -7.78
N THR A 17 -12.42 -4.04 -7.97
CA THR A 17 -12.08 -2.91 -7.11
C THR A 17 -13.20 -1.87 -7.10
N THR A 18 -13.76 -1.54 -8.27
CA THR A 18 -14.86 -0.60 -8.40
C THR A 18 -16.11 -1.07 -7.64
N LEU A 19 -16.52 -2.33 -7.81
CA LEU A 19 -17.65 -2.90 -7.09
C LEU A 19 -17.40 -2.93 -5.58
N PHE A 20 -16.19 -3.33 -5.18
CA PHE A 20 -15.79 -3.42 -3.78
C PHE A 20 -15.81 -2.05 -3.11
N ILE A 21 -15.41 -0.97 -3.79
CA ILE A 21 -15.53 0.40 -3.27
C ILE A 21 -16.99 0.73 -2.88
N PHE A 22 -17.97 0.36 -3.70
CA PHE A 22 -19.38 0.62 -3.39
C PHE A 22 -19.87 -0.15 -2.16
N VAL A 23 -19.43 -1.41 -1.99
CA VAL A 23 -19.74 -2.23 -0.83
C VAL A 23 -19.05 -1.70 0.42
N ALA A 24 -17.74 -1.46 0.34
CA ALA A 24 -16.91 -0.92 1.41
C ALA A 24 -17.43 0.44 1.88
N ARG A 25 -17.90 1.30 0.96
CA ARG A 25 -18.55 2.58 1.28
C ARG A 25 -19.75 2.41 2.22
N LYS A 26 -20.62 1.41 1.97
CA LYS A 26 -21.77 1.14 2.85
C LYS A 26 -21.33 0.58 4.20
N ALA A 27 -20.33 -0.30 4.21
CA ALA A 27 -19.77 -0.86 5.43
C ALA A 27 -19.10 0.21 6.31
N ALA A 28 -18.29 1.11 5.72
CA ALA A 28 -17.62 2.18 6.45
C ALA A 28 -18.58 3.16 7.11
N LYS A 29 -19.71 3.48 6.46
CA LYS A 29 -20.77 4.28 7.09
C LYS A 29 -21.37 3.60 8.32
N LYS A 30 -21.50 2.27 8.33
CA LYS A 30 -21.98 1.50 9.49
C LYS A 30 -20.94 1.40 10.61
N VAL A 31 -19.67 1.22 10.25
CA VAL A 31 -18.54 1.08 11.21
C VAL A 31 -18.10 2.44 11.77
N GLY A 32 -18.51 3.55 11.14
CA GLY A 32 -18.09 4.90 11.52
C GLY A 32 -16.69 5.25 11.02
N LEU A 33 -16.17 4.52 10.01
CA LEU A 33 -14.91 4.81 9.32
C LEU A 33 -15.12 5.94 8.29
N VAL A 34 -15.63 7.06 8.79
CA VAL A 34 -16.02 8.22 8.00
C VAL A 34 -15.34 9.46 8.54
N ASP A 35 -14.73 10.23 7.65
CA ASP A 35 -14.16 11.53 7.95
C ASP A 35 -15.32 12.47 8.32
N LYS A 36 -15.28 12.95 9.57
CA LYS A 36 -16.28 13.88 10.08
C LYS A 36 -15.78 15.31 9.83
N PRO A 37 -16.63 16.21 9.33
CA PRO A 37 -16.25 17.60 9.16
C PRO A 37 -15.83 18.21 10.51
N ASN A 38 -14.60 18.70 10.55
CA ASN A 38 -14.03 19.47 11.66
C ASN A 38 -13.94 20.94 11.25
N TYR A 39 -13.76 21.87 12.18
CA TYR A 39 -13.72 23.34 11.96
C TYR A 39 -12.70 23.80 10.90
N ARG A 40 -11.77 22.93 10.48
CA ARG A 40 -10.75 23.18 9.46
C ARG A 40 -11.08 22.63 8.06
N LYS A 41 -12.08 21.75 7.90
CA LYS A 41 -12.41 21.09 6.62
C LYS A 41 -13.72 21.66 6.03
N ARG A 42 -13.63 22.29 4.87
CA ARG A 42 -14.73 22.98 4.15
C ARG A 42 -15.74 22.04 3.45
N HIS A 43 -15.67 20.73 3.68
CA HIS A 43 -16.58 19.77 3.05
C HIS A 43 -17.86 19.57 3.87
N GLN A 44 -19.00 19.53 3.18
CA GLN A 44 -20.29 19.16 3.76
C GLN A 44 -20.50 17.65 3.59
N GLY A 45 -20.56 16.91 4.70
CA GLY A 45 -20.89 15.47 4.70
C GLY A 45 -19.79 14.54 5.21
N LEU A 46 -20.17 13.27 5.41
CA LEU A 46 -19.32 12.18 5.89
C LEU A 46 -18.63 11.50 4.70
N VAL A 47 -17.30 11.60 4.60
CA VAL A 47 -16.52 10.95 3.54
C VAL A 47 -15.97 9.61 4.04
N PRO A 48 -16.35 8.47 3.45
CA PRO A 48 -15.86 7.17 3.91
C PRO A 48 -14.42 6.92 3.46
N LEU A 49 -13.55 6.58 4.41
CA LEU A 49 -12.11 6.37 4.24
C LEU A 49 -11.83 4.92 3.83
N VAL A 50 -12.32 4.51 2.64
CA VAL A 50 -12.27 3.11 2.16
C VAL A 50 -11.46 2.89 0.90
N GLY A 51 -10.85 3.94 0.36
CA GLY A 51 -10.07 3.89 -0.88
C GLY A 51 -8.95 2.85 -0.81
N GLY A 52 -8.03 3.01 0.13
CA GLY A 52 -6.88 2.10 0.29
C GLY A 52 -7.28 0.65 0.57
N ILE A 53 -8.30 0.44 1.41
CA ILE A 53 -8.84 -0.90 1.72
C ILE A 53 -9.37 -1.58 0.45
N SER A 54 -10.04 -0.82 -0.42
CA SER A 54 -10.61 -1.36 -1.64
C SER A 54 -9.55 -1.69 -2.68
N VAL A 55 -8.54 -0.83 -2.83
CA VAL A 55 -7.39 -1.11 -3.71
C VAL A 55 -6.63 -2.34 -3.23
N TYR A 56 -6.39 -2.47 -1.93
CA TYR A 56 -5.74 -3.65 -1.36
C TYR A 56 -6.55 -4.94 -1.61
N ALA A 57 -7.87 -4.89 -1.49
CA ALA A 57 -8.73 -6.02 -1.83
C ALA A 57 -8.59 -6.42 -3.32
N GLY A 58 -8.48 -5.44 -4.22
CA GLY A 58 -8.20 -5.67 -5.65
C GLY A 58 -6.85 -6.32 -5.91
N ILE A 59 -5.81 -5.93 -5.16
CA ILE A 59 -4.48 -6.55 -5.22
C ILE A 59 -4.57 -8.01 -4.75
N CYS A 60 -5.20 -8.28 -3.60
CA CYS A 60 -5.41 -9.65 -3.12
C CYS A 60 -6.16 -10.52 -4.13
N PHE A 61 -7.19 -9.95 -4.78
CA PHE A 61 -7.95 -10.64 -5.82
C PHE A 61 -7.10 -10.94 -7.06
N THR A 62 -6.21 -10.02 -7.44
CA THR A 62 -5.23 -10.23 -8.52
C THR A 62 -4.34 -11.41 -8.21
N PHE A 63 -3.74 -11.45 -7.02
CA PHE A 63 -2.87 -12.55 -6.59
C PHE A 63 -3.62 -13.89 -6.46
N ALA A 64 -4.95 -13.87 -6.27
CA ALA A 64 -5.76 -15.08 -6.18
C ALA A 64 -6.13 -15.66 -7.56
N ILE A 65 -6.28 -14.82 -8.58
CA ILE A 65 -6.63 -15.24 -9.95
C ILE A 65 -5.39 -15.48 -10.80
N ALA A 66 -4.39 -14.63 -10.62
CA ALA A 66 -3.19 -14.66 -11.42
C ALA A 66 -2.23 -15.70 -10.86
N ASP A 67 -1.96 -16.76 -11.63
CA ASP A 67 -1.04 -17.83 -11.27
C ASP A 67 0.43 -17.41 -11.53
N TYR A 68 0.79 -16.19 -11.09
CA TYR A 68 2.17 -15.71 -11.16
C TYR A 68 2.92 -16.17 -9.94
N TYR A 69 3.99 -16.94 -10.17
CA TYR A 69 4.95 -17.23 -9.12
C TYR A 69 5.75 -15.97 -8.79
N ILE A 70 5.32 -15.27 -7.74
CA ILE A 70 6.05 -14.14 -7.18
C ILE A 70 6.74 -14.62 -5.89
N PRO A 71 8.08 -14.62 -5.82
CA PRO A 71 8.79 -14.98 -4.60
C PRO A 71 8.36 -14.04 -3.47
N HIS A 72 8.08 -14.62 -2.28
CA HIS A 72 7.63 -13.90 -1.09
C HIS A 72 6.31 -13.10 -1.25
N ALA A 73 5.41 -13.50 -2.16
CA ALA A 73 4.10 -12.87 -2.35
C ALA A 73 3.28 -12.74 -1.05
N SER A 74 3.28 -13.76 -0.20
CA SER A 74 2.58 -13.75 1.10
C SER A 74 3.12 -12.67 2.05
N LEU A 75 4.43 -12.45 2.03
CA LEU A 75 5.11 -11.45 2.85
C LEU A 75 4.76 -10.04 2.34
N TYR A 76 4.77 -9.83 1.02
CA TYR A 76 4.31 -8.58 0.39
C TYR A 76 2.86 -8.25 0.74
N LEU A 77 1.95 -9.23 0.60
CA LEU A 77 0.53 -9.04 0.94
C LEU A 77 0.36 -8.77 2.44
N ALA A 78 1.08 -9.47 3.32
CA ALA A 78 1.03 -9.24 4.76
C ALA A 78 1.49 -7.81 5.12
N CYS A 79 2.63 -7.36 4.61
CA CYS A 79 3.15 -6.01 4.86
C CYS A 79 2.22 -4.93 4.29
N ALA A 80 1.72 -5.10 3.06
CA ALA A 80 0.75 -4.19 2.47
C ALA A 80 -0.55 -4.14 3.27
N GLY A 81 -1.04 -5.28 3.76
CA GLY A 81 -2.22 -5.36 4.61
C GLY A 81 -2.04 -4.61 5.93
N ILE A 82 -0.89 -4.77 6.59
CA ILE A 82 -0.56 -4.02 7.81
C ILE A 82 -0.50 -2.51 7.52
N LEU A 83 0.14 -2.09 6.42
CA LEU A 83 0.20 -0.67 6.05
C LEU A 83 -1.19 -0.08 5.79
N VAL A 84 -2.07 -0.82 5.10
CA VAL A 84 -3.45 -0.40 4.84
C VAL A 84 -4.24 -0.31 6.15
N LEU A 85 -4.03 -1.23 7.09
CA LEU A 85 -4.66 -1.17 8.41
C LEU A 85 -4.13 0.01 9.24
N VAL A 86 -2.82 0.27 9.21
CA VAL A 86 -2.23 1.43 9.89
C VAL A 86 -2.76 2.73 9.28
N GLY A 87 -2.84 2.83 7.96
CA GLY A 87 -3.44 3.99 7.27
C GLY A 87 -4.91 4.18 7.63
N ALA A 88 -5.71 3.11 7.63
CA ALA A 88 -7.12 3.18 8.04
C ALA A 88 -7.30 3.54 9.53
N LEU A 89 -6.36 3.13 10.39
CA LEU A 89 -6.37 3.45 11.82
C LEU A 89 -5.98 4.92 12.04
N ASP A 90 -4.95 5.37 11.34
CA ASP A 90 -4.48 6.75 11.34
C ASP A 90 -5.57 7.73 10.89
N ASP A 91 -6.30 7.38 9.81
CA ASP A 91 -7.46 8.11 9.31
C ASP A 91 -8.61 8.21 10.34
N ARG A 92 -8.76 7.21 11.23
CA ARG A 92 -9.82 7.20 12.25
C ARG A 92 -9.42 7.93 13.53
N PHE A 93 -8.16 7.83 13.92
CA PHE A 93 -7.69 8.26 15.24
C PHE A 93 -6.79 9.51 15.22
N ASP A 94 -6.54 10.12 14.05
CA ASP A 94 -5.65 11.27 13.87
C ASP A 94 -4.30 11.03 14.58
N ILE A 95 -3.66 9.89 14.26
CA ILE A 95 -2.44 9.46 14.93
C ILE A 95 -1.31 10.48 14.69
N SER A 96 -0.55 10.79 15.73
CA SER A 96 0.59 11.70 15.60
C SER A 96 1.63 11.19 14.60
N VAL A 97 2.19 12.10 13.81
CA VAL A 97 3.19 11.82 12.76
C VAL A 97 4.36 10.96 13.27
N LYS A 98 4.76 11.14 14.54
CA LYS A 98 5.83 10.36 15.17
C LYS A 98 5.51 8.86 15.23
N ILE A 99 4.29 8.51 15.65
CA ILE A 99 3.87 7.10 15.78
C ILE A 99 3.75 6.48 14.39
N ARG A 100 3.20 7.22 13.42
CA ARG A 100 3.09 6.77 12.03
C ARG A 100 4.45 6.45 11.43
N ALA A 101 5.42 7.35 11.60
CA ALA A 101 6.79 7.16 11.12
C ALA A 101 7.47 5.93 11.74
N VAL A 102 7.28 5.71 13.05
CA VAL A 102 7.84 4.54 13.76
C VAL A 102 7.20 3.24 13.27
N MET A 103 5.88 3.20 13.08
CA MET A 103 5.20 2.01 12.56
C MET A 103 5.65 1.68 11.14
N GLN A 104 5.79 2.68 10.27
CA GLN A 104 6.27 2.47 8.90
C GLN A 104 7.73 2.02 8.87
N ALA A 105 8.59 2.59 9.71
CA ALA A 105 9.97 2.16 9.84
C ALA A 105 10.05 0.70 10.31
N ALA A 106 9.24 0.30 11.31
CA ALA A 106 9.19 -1.08 11.78
C ALA A 106 8.75 -2.05 10.67
N ILE A 107 7.71 -1.71 9.90
CA ILE A 107 7.24 -2.54 8.78
C ILE A 107 8.33 -2.64 7.69
N ALA A 108 8.98 -1.53 7.36
CA ALA A 108 10.06 -1.50 6.38
C ALA A 108 11.24 -2.41 6.80
N VAL A 109 11.66 -2.35 8.06
CA VAL A 109 12.72 -3.20 8.61
C VAL A 109 12.33 -4.68 8.56
N VAL A 110 11.08 -5.02 8.92
CA VAL A 110 10.57 -6.39 8.82
C VAL A 110 10.62 -6.88 7.37
N MET A 111 10.22 -6.05 6.41
CA MET A 111 10.27 -6.40 4.99
C MET A 111 11.70 -6.63 4.49
N MET A 112 12.64 -5.79 4.93
CA MET A 112 14.06 -5.94 4.59
C MET A 112 14.67 -7.22 5.16
N MET A 113 14.40 -7.52 6.43
CA MET A 113 14.97 -8.70 7.10
C MET A 113 14.34 -10.00 6.62
N ALA A 114 13.01 -10.04 6.48
CA ALA A 114 12.28 -11.25 6.14
C ALA A 114 12.27 -11.54 4.63
N GLY A 115 12.35 -10.50 3.78
CA GLY A 115 12.41 -10.64 2.32
C GLY A 115 13.83 -10.58 1.74
N ASN A 116 14.85 -10.16 2.50
CA ASN A 116 16.15 -9.71 1.96
C ASN A 116 16.01 -8.59 0.90
N LEU A 117 14.84 -7.95 0.83
CA LEU A 117 14.49 -6.93 -0.15
C LEU A 117 14.96 -5.57 0.37
N HIS A 118 16.18 -5.20 0.01
CA HIS A 118 16.73 -3.86 0.22
C HIS A 118 17.18 -3.29 -1.12
N LEU A 119 17.15 -1.96 -1.28
CA LEU A 119 17.74 -1.32 -2.46
C LEU A 119 19.26 -1.54 -2.42
N SER A 120 19.72 -2.58 -3.11
CA SER A 120 21.14 -2.90 -3.25
C SER A 120 21.81 -1.98 -4.27
N SER A 121 21.06 -1.54 -5.29
CA SER A 121 21.53 -0.71 -6.39
C SER A 121 20.43 0.26 -6.83
N LEU A 122 20.78 1.52 -7.06
CA LEU A 122 19.90 2.52 -7.70
C LEU A 122 19.93 2.38 -9.22
N GLY A 123 20.77 1.48 -9.76
CA GLY A 123 20.93 1.28 -11.19
C GLY A 123 21.69 2.42 -11.88
N PHE A 124 21.51 2.54 -13.19
CA PHE A 124 22.26 3.42 -14.09
C PHE A 124 21.70 4.85 -14.16
N ILE A 125 21.41 5.47 -13.02
CA ILE A 125 20.77 6.81 -13.00
C ILE A 125 21.73 7.91 -13.51
N PHE A 126 23.04 7.75 -13.32
CA PHE A 126 24.07 8.73 -13.72
C PHE A 126 24.92 8.24 -14.92
N GLY A 127 24.31 7.59 -15.90
CA GLY A 127 25.00 7.09 -17.11
C GLY A 127 25.41 5.63 -17.00
N SER A 128 26.57 5.23 -17.54
CA SER A 128 27.00 3.83 -17.65
C SER A 128 27.54 3.21 -16.34
N TRP A 129 27.50 3.93 -15.23
CA TRP A 129 27.97 3.45 -13.93
C TRP A 129 26.78 2.97 -13.08
N GLU A 130 26.86 1.74 -12.59
CA GLU A 130 25.86 1.21 -11.67
C GLU A 130 26.14 1.73 -10.26
N LEU A 131 25.18 2.47 -9.69
CA LEU A 131 25.31 2.96 -8.33
C LEU A 131 24.88 1.88 -7.33
N VAL A 132 25.83 1.09 -6.85
CA VAL A 132 25.62 0.10 -5.79
C VAL A 132 25.66 0.79 -4.42
N LEU A 133 24.59 0.67 -3.64
CA LEU A 133 24.43 1.40 -2.36
C LEU A 133 25.07 0.66 -1.19
N GLY A 134 25.27 -0.66 -1.30
CA GLY A 134 25.76 -1.47 -0.19
C GLY A 134 24.91 -1.27 1.08
N PRO A 135 25.51 -1.17 2.28
CA PRO A 135 24.77 -0.97 3.54
C PRO A 135 23.97 0.34 3.60
N PHE A 136 24.28 1.33 2.76
CA PHE A 136 23.52 2.58 2.67
C PHE A 136 22.11 2.35 2.09
N GLY A 137 21.91 1.23 1.39
CA GLY A 137 20.62 0.81 0.84
C GLY A 137 19.52 0.66 1.90
N PHE A 138 19.86 0.24 3.12
CA PHE A 138 18.92 0.12 4.24
C PHE A 138 18.41 1.50 4.72
N PHE A 139 19.28 2.51 4.76
CA PHE A 139 18.86 3.86 5.12
C PHE A 139 18.02 4.49 4.02
N LEU A 140 18.44 4.30 2.77
CA LEU A 140 17.73 4.88 1.62
C LEU A 140 16.33 4.26 1.45
N THR A 141 16.18 2.96 1.65
CA THR A 141 14.86 2.30 1.64
C THR A 141 13.95 2.83 2.74
N LEU A 142 14.47 3.05 3.95
CA LEU A 142 13.69 3.60 5.06
C LEU A 142 13.21 5.03 4.76
N PHE A 143 14.10 5.87 4.21
CA PHE A 143 13.73 7.20 3.72
C PHE A 143 12.73 7.16 2.56
N ALA A 144 12.87 6.22 1.63
CA ALA A 144 11.94 6.07 0.51
C ALA A 144 10.53 5.70 0.99
N VAL A 145 10.42 4.82 1.98
CA VAL A 145 9.13 4.47 2.60
C VAL A 145 8.51 5.69 3.30
N TRP A 146 9.30 6.50 4.00
CA TRP A 146 8.80 7.74 4.60
C TRP A 146 8.40 8.80 3.58
N ALA A 147 9.15 8.94 2.47
CA ALA A 147 8.85 9.90 1.41
C ALA A 147 7.59 9.55 0.60
N ALA A 148 7.19 8.28 0.60
CA ALA A 148 6.01 7.81 -0.13
C ALA A 148 4.67 8.06 0.59
N ASN A 149 4.69 8.66 1.79
CA ASN A 149 3.54 8.84 2.68
C ASN A 149 3.17 10.30 2.88
#